data_AF-A0A2S8RQS5-F1
#
_entry.id   AF-A0A2S8RQS5-F1
#
_cell.length_a   1.000
_cell.length_b   1.000
_cell.length_c   1.000
_cell.angle_alpha   90.00
_cell.angle_beta   90.00
_cell.angle_gamma   90.00
#
_symmetry.space_group_name_H-M   'P 1'
#
loop_
_entity.id
_entity.type
_entity.pdbx_description
1 polymer ?
#
loop_
_entity_poly.entity_id
_entity_poly.type
_entity_poly.pdbx_seq_one_letter_code
_entity_poly.pdbx_strand_id
1 'polypeptide(L)'
;MTLRDSKPVLTPLQALARYKEELSVRLADNSMGVLPGVIGTMYFERGSQPAVRQAILDCFDRFDEVFGEHLKGGKDTDLGNFTKRTSAGVEKIRRAILNTPSYLEVSVIRSSATNQDTVAEYSIHTLTGVANPDDYVSPTGRLKVPKGKESGLSYLKFNVPMDLVTTEEGIAQYESFLRYVCEKLVVRGGYGGLSPILPYSYHRYTSQEWALASRFSGLEIDSTAHLLIYSYDPVSYEGESRDDLTAAYDHLHPGAKVGRWGFIKGVNWYTILGDFFVERFGGEAALRKALDRPDIHIERIGSSLLIRAGDFPRLGAPEEGLPEPYVFVNSVLRVLRDPKPDGLHLYDPECVETRFLPLSGQLTVRSIACDTTSLRHRT
;
A
#
# COMPACT_ATOMS: atom_id res chain seq x y z
N MET A 1 -0.41 -6.38 45.08
CA MET A 1 0.21 -6.48 43.74
C MET A 1 -0.61 -7.46 42.94
N THR A 2 -1.58 -6.99 42.16
CA THR A 2 -2.32 -7.86 41.24
C THR A 2 -1.41 -8.12 40.04
N LEU A 3 -1.07 -9.40 39.80
CA LEU A 3 -0.56 -9.86 38.52
C LEU A 3 -1.61 -9.42 37.48
N ARG A 4 -1.34 -8.33 36.76
CA ARG A 4 -2.08 -8.05 35.53
C ARG A 4 -1.70 -9.19 34.61
N ASP A 5 -2.62 -10.12 34.35
CA ASP A 5 -2.44 -11.11 33.30
C ASP A 5 -2.02 -10.36 32.03
N SER A 6 -0.76 -10.56 31.63
CA SER A 6 -0.25 -10.01 30.38
C SER A 6 -1.14 -10.54 29.26
N LYS A 7 -1.73 -9.65 28.47
CA LYS A 7 -2.55 -10.05 27.32
C LYS A 7 -1.76 -11.05 26.47
N PRO A 8 -2.39 -12.12 25.98
CA PRO A 8 -1.69 -13.10 25.17
C PRO A 8 -1.13 -12.45 23.91
N VAL A 9 0.01 -12.98 23.44
CA VAL A 9 0.62 -12.63 22.17
C VAL A 9 0.50 -13.86 21.29
N LEU A 10 -0.30 -13.79 20.22
CA LEU A 10 -0.46 -14.91 19.30
C LEU A 10 0.60 -14.83 18.20
N THR A 11 1.34 -15.92 17.99
CA THR A 11 2.17 -16.07 16.79
C THR A 11 1.28 -16.18 15.55
N PRO A 12 1.79 -15.95 14.32
CA PRO A 12 0.97 -16.08 13.12
C PRO A 12 0.36 -17.48 12.98
N LEU A 13 1.08 -18.53 13.38
CA LEU A 13 0.57 -19.91 13.42
C LEU A 13 -0.63 -20.05 14.37
N GLN A 14 -0.51 -19.52 15.60
CA GLN A 14 -1.59 -19.60 16.60
C GLN A 14 -2.80 -18.75 16.19
N ALA A 15 -2.55 -17.55 15.66
CA ALA A 15 -3.58 -16.66 15.16
C ALA A 15 -4.34 -17.30 13.99
N LEU A 16 -3.63 -17.88 13.02
CA LEU A 16 -4.24 -18.58 11.90
C LEU A 16 -5.02 -19.81 12.38
N ALA A 17 -4.43 -20.67 13.22
CA ALA A 17 -5.09 -21.86 13.74
C ALA A 17 -6.40 -21.55 14.49
N ARG A 18 -6.46 -20.41 15.21
CA ARG A 18 -7.65 -19.98 15.96
C ARG A 18 -8.67 -19.25 15.10
N TYR A 19 -8.23 -18.37 14.22
CA TYR A 19 -9.10 -17.39 13.55
C TYR A 19 -9.30 -17.62 12.06
N LYS A 20 -8.72 -18.67 11.45
CA LYS A 20 -8.80 -18.91 10.00
C LYS A 20 -10.23 -18.80 9.44
N GLU A 21 -11.19 -19.45 10.08
CA GLU A 21 -12.60 -19.42 9.63
C GLU A 21 -13.21 -18.03 9.77
N GLU A 22 -12.84 -17.26 10.80
CA GLU A 22 -13.36 -15.91 11.05
C GLU A 22 -12.70 -14.84 10.16
N LEU A 23 -11.45 -15.09 9.72
CA LEU A 23 -10.70 -14.24 8.80
C LEU A 23 -11.04 -14.51 7.33
N SER A 24 -11.90 -15.49 7.07
CA SER A 24 -12.25 -15.94 5.73
C SER A 24 -13.73 -15.72 5.46
N VAL A 25 -14.07 -15.41 4.21
CA VAL A 25 -15.48 -15.32 3.78
C VAL A 25 -15.71 -16.37 2.70
N ARG A 26 -16.62 -17.31 2.98
CA ARG A 26 -17.05 -18.33 2.02
C ARG A 26 -18.35 -17.89 1.33
N LEU A 27 -18.40 -18.04 0.01
CA LEU A 27 -19.54 -17.72 -0.83
C LEU A 27 -20.53 -18.90 -0.90
N ALA A 28 -21.73 -18.64 -1.41
CA ALA A 28 -22.80 -19.64 -1.52
C ALA A 28 -22.42 -20.84 -2.41
N ASP A 29 -21.52 -20.64 -3.37
CA ASP A 29 -20.99 -21.69 -4.26
C ASP A 29 -19.78 -22.43 -3.67
N ASN A 30 -19.50 -22.25 -2.37
CA ASN A 30 -18.34 -22.74 -1.64
C ASN A 30 -16.98 -22.16 -2.06
N SER A 31 -16.93 -21.22 -3.00
CA SER A 31 -15.70 -20.49 -3.29
C SER A 31 -15.37 -19.50 -2.17
N MET A 32 -14.12 -19.03 -2.12
CA MET A 32 -13.67 -18.08 -1.11
C MET A 32 -13.72 -16.65 -1.69
N GLY A 33 -14.38 -15.74 -0.98
CA GLY A 33 -14.48 -14.32 -1.30
C GLY A 33 -13.48 -13.45 -0.55
N VAL A 34 -12.97 -13.91 0.61
CA VAL A 34 -11.91 -13.25 1.39
C VAL A 34 -11.04 -14.33 2.04
N LEU A 35 -9.72 -14.10 2.09
CA LEU A 35 -8.75 -14.95 2.79
C LEU A 35 -7.78 -14.12 3.64
N PRO A 36 -7.27 -14.65 4.76
CA PRO A 36 -6.16 -14.02 5.47
C PRO A 36 -4.87 -14.12 4.67
N GLY A 37 -4.19 -13.00 4.48
CA GLY A 37 -2.91 -12.94 3.79
C GLY A 37 -1.96 -11.90 4.35
N VAL A 38 -0.78 -11.87 3.75
CA VAL A 38 0.24 -10.85 3.98
C VAL A 38 0.43 -10.07 2.68
N ILE A 39 0.44 -8.76 2.77
CA ILE A 39 0.63 -7.86 1.62
C ILE A 39 1.97 -7.13 1.72
N GLY A 40 2.45 -6.64 0.58
CA GLY A 40 3.40 -5.54 0.52
C GLY A 40 2.94 -4.56 -0.56
N THR A 41 2.78 -3.31 -0.19
CA THR A 41 2.31 -2.20 -1.03
C THR A 41 3.37 -1.11 -1.07
N MET A 42 3.86 -0.77 -2.26
CA MET A 42 4.92 0.21 -2.49
C MET A 42 4.46 1.26 -3.49
N TYR A 43 4.65 2.53 -3.15
CA TYR A 43 4.53 3.68 -4.04
C TYR A 43 5.92 4.13 -4.46
N PHE A 44 6.17 4.27 -5.75
CA PHE A 44 7.51 4.52 -6.27
C PHE A 44 7.49 5.51 -7.42
N GLU A 45 8.63 6.15 -7.64
CA GLU A 45 8.77 7.14 -8.71
C GLU A 45 9.06 6.50 -10.06
N ARG A 46 8.77 7.28 -11.11
CA ARG A 46 9.30 7.06 -12.46
C ARG A 46 8.85 5.78 -13.16
N GLY A 47 7.72 5.20 -12.78
CA GLY A 47 7.25 3.93 -13.34
C GLY A 47 6.89 3.98 -14.82
N SER A 48 6.72 5.16 -15.42
CA SER A 48 6.58 5.29 -16.88
C SER A 48 7.88 5.10 -17.66
N GLN A 49 9.04 5.27 -16.99
CA GLN A 49 10.35 5.32 -17.63
C GLN A 49 10.90 3.92 -17.95
N PRO A 50 11.57 3.73 -19.11
CA PRO A 50 12.06 2.41 -19.54
C PRO A 50 12.91 1.66 -18.51
N ALA A 51 13.81 2.36 -17.81
CA ALA A 51 14.65 1.74 -16.78
C ALA A 51 13.83 1.20 -15.60
N VAL A 52 12.76 1.92 -15.21
CA VAL A 52 11.87 1.48 -14.11
C VAL A 52 10.88 0.43 -14.62
N ARG A 53 10.46 0.48 -15.88
CA ARG A 53 9.72 -0.63 -16.53
C ARG A 53 10.49 -1.94 -16.43
N GLN A 54 11.80 -1.91 -16.68
CA GLN A 54 12.65 -3.08 -16.50
C GLN A 54 12.71 -3.52 -15.02
N ALA A 55 12.86 -2.59 -14.08
CA ALA A 55 12.85 -2.92 -12.65
C ALA A 55 11.51 -3.52 -12.16
N ILE A 56 10.38 -3.04 -12.69
CA ILE A 56 9.05 -3.63 -12.46
C ILE A 56 9.02 -5.06 -13.00
N LEU A 57 9.49 -5.28 -14.23
CA LEU A 57 9.55 -6.62 -14.82
C LEU A 57 10.43 -7.54 -13.96
N ASP A 58 11.59 -7.08 -13.50
CA ASP A 58 12.47 -7.85 -12.62
C ASP A 58 11.76 -8.27 -11.32
N CYS A 59 10.84 -7.45 -10.80
CA CYS A 59 10.03 -7.79 -9.62
C CYS A 59 8.97 -8.85 -9.94
N PHE A 60 8.32 -8.77 -11.10
CA PHE A 60 7.38 -9.79 -11.58
C PHE A 60 8.10 -11.12 -11.81
N ASP A 61 9.26 -11.09 -12.45
CA ASP A 61 10.09 -12.26 -12.73
C ASP A 61 10.55 -12.93 -11.45
N ARG A 62 10.99 -12.16 -10.47
CA ARG A 62 11.35 -12.68 -9.15
C ARG A 62 10.15 -13.30 -8.43
N PHE A 63 8.97 -12.70 -8.55
CA PHE A 63 7.76 -13.25 -7.95
C PHE A 63 7.31 -14.56 -8.63
N ASP A 64 7.38 -14.63 -9.96
CA ASP A 64 7.12 -15.85 -10.72
C ASP A 64 8.19 -16.93 -10.45
N GLU A 65 9.47 -16.58 -10.24
CA GLU A 65 10.53 -17.51 -9.84
C GLU A 65 10.22 -18.16 -8.47
N VAL A 66 9.76 -17.35 -7.52
CA VAL A 66 9.57 -17.77 -6.13
C VAL A 66 8.20 -18.45 -5.90
N PHE A 67 7.15 -18.01 -6.59
CA PHE A 67 5.77 -18.45 -6.35
C PHE A 67 5.04 -18.96 -7.62
N GLY A 68 5.74 -19.09 -8.74
CA GLY A 68 5.16 -19.37 -10.06
C GLY A 68 4.31 -20.64 -10.14
N GLU A 69 4.61 -21.66 -9.33
CA GLU A 69 3.82 -22.89 -9.25
C GLU A 69 2.35 -22.63 -8.83
N HIS A 70 2.11 -21.54 -8.10
CA HIS A 70 0.77 -21.13 -7.68
C HIS A 70 0.05 -20.25 -8.72
N LEU A 71 0.77 -19.60 -9.64
CA LEU A 71 0.27 -18.50 -10.46
C LEU A 71 -0.35 -18.96 -11.78
N LYS A 72 -1.68 -18.99 -11.83
CA LYS A 72 -2.47 -19.59 -12.91
C LYS A 72 -3.18 -18.57 -13.81
N GLY A 73 -3.28 -17.32 -13.40
CA GLY A 73 -4.01 -16.29 -14.12
C GLY A 73 -3.37 -14.91 -14.05
N GLY A 74 -4.13 -13.92 -14.51
CA GLY A 74 -3.68 -12.54 -14.59
C GLY A 74 -4.35 -11.72 -15.68
N LYS A 75 -3.86 -10.48 -15.81
CA LYS A 75 -4.37 -9.44 -16.70
C LYS A 75 -3.20 -8.59 -17.20
N ASP A 76 -3.25 -8.19 -18.48
CA ASP A 76 -2.16 -7.48 -19.17
C ASP A 76 -2.46 -6.01 -19.51
N THR A 77 -3.68 -5.52 -19.28
CA THR A 77 -4.08 -4.12 -19.50
C THR A 77 -5.25 -3.77 -18.59
N ASP A 78 -5.49 -2.49 -18.29
CA ASP A 78 -6.54 -2.07 -17.35
C ASP A 78 -7.97 -2.44 -17.78
N LEU A 79 -8.30 -2.31 -19.08
CA LEU A 79 -9.60 -2.70 -19.63
C LEU A 79 -9.65 -4.17 -20.11
N GLY A 80 -8.56 -4.92 -19.90
CA GLY A 80 -8.46 -6.31 -20.32
C GLY A 80 -9.27 -7.28 -19.44
N ASN A 81 -9.52 -8.46 -19.98
CA ASN A 81 -10.15 -9.54 -19.21
C ASN A 81 -9.13 -10.17 -18.25
N PHE A 82 -9.57 -10.42 -17.02
CA PHE A 82 -8.85 -11.28 -16.08
C PHE A 82 -9.10 -12.73 -16.44
N THR A 83 -8.07 -13.47 -16.83
CA THR A 83 -8.22 -14.84 -17.34
C THR A 83 -7.08 -15.75 -16.89
N LYS A 84 -7.27 -17.06 -17.10
CA LYS A 84 -6.20 -18.06 -17.01
C LYS A 84 -5.05 -17.71 -17.97
N ARG A 85 -3.81 -17.90 -17.52
CA ARG A 85 -2.60 -17.60 -18.30
C ARG A 85 -1.83 -18.86 -18.62
N THR A 86 -1.57 -19.06 -19.91
CA THR A 86 -0.53 -19.97 -20.42
C THR A 86 0.81 -19.26 -20.45
N SER A 87 1.91 -19.95 -20.78
CA SER A 87 3.23 -19.32 -20.94
C SER A 87 3.20 -18.15 -21.93
N ALA A 88 2.48 -18.28 -23.05
CA ALA A 88 2.29 -17.17 -24.00
C ALA A 88 1.50 -16.00 -23.40
N GLY A 89 0.53 -16.28 -22.52
CA GLY A 89 -0.21 -15.26 -21.79
C GLY A 89 0.63 -14.52 -20.74
N VAL A 90 1.61 -15.20 -20.13
CA VAL A 90 2.60 -14.59 -19.23
C VAL A 90 3.56 -13.70 -20.02
N GLU A 91 4.07 -14.18 -21.16
CA GLU A 91 4.88 -13.35 -22.08
C GLU A 91 4.15 -12.08 -22.53
N LYS A 92 2.83 -12.15 -22.72
CA LYS A 92 2.03 -10.96 -23.03
C LYS A 92 2.05 -9.94 -21.89
N ILE A 93 1.96 -10.37 -20.63
CA ILE A 93 2.07 -9.50 -19.45
C ILE A 93 3.46 -8.85 -19.40
N ARG A 94 4.53 -9.63 -19.57
CA ARG A 94 5.91 -9.13 -19.60
C ARG A 94 6.10 -8.05 -20.68
N ARG A 95 5.59 -8.31 -21.88
CA ARG A 95 5.62 -7.34 -22.99
C ARG A 95 4.79 -6.10 -22.70
N ALA A 96 3.64 -6.22 -22.04
CA ALA A 96 2.84 -5.07 -21.65
C ALA A 96 3.60 -4.14 -20.69
N ILE A 97 4.37 -4.69 -19.74
CA ILE A 97 5.23 -3.89 -18.86
C ILE A 97 6.27 -3.11 -19.68
N LEU A 98 6.96 -3.77 -20.61
CA LEU A 98 8.09 -3.15 -21.33
C LEU A 98 7.68 -2.23 -22.48
N ASN A 99 6.63 -2.61 -23.23
CA ASN A 99 6.35 -2.05 -24.55
C ASN A 99 5.18 -1.05 -24.56
N THR A 100 4.45 -0.92 -23.44
CA THR A 100 3.40 0.11 -23.34
C THR A 100 4.04 1.50 -23.41
N PRO A 101 3.61 2.39 -24.33
CA PRO A 101 4.14 3.74 -24.43
C PRO A 101 4.08 4.49 -23.09
N SER A 102 5.10 5.30 -22.79
CA SER A 102 5.24 5.98 -21.49
C SER A 102 4.10 6.93 -21.13
N TYR A 103 3.35 7.42 -22.12
CA TYR A 103 2.17 8.27 -21.91
C TYR A 103 0.88 7.50 -21.62
N LEU A 104 0.96 6.17 -21.57
CA LEU A 104 -0.13 5.28 -21.15
C LEU A 104 0.27 4.56 -19.87
N GLU A 105 -0.73 4.34 -19.02
CA GLU A 105 -0.56 3.55 -17.80
C GLU A 105 -0.39 2.07 -18.14
N VAL A 106 0.49 1.40 -17.41
CA VAL A 106 0.50 -0.06 -17.34
C VAL A 106 -0.25 -0.46 -16.08
N SER A 107 -1.25 -1.33 -16.27
CA SER A 107 -2.05 -1.98 -15.23
C SER A 107 -2.04 -3.48 -15.53
N VAL A 108 -1.16 -4.23 -14.85
CA VAL A 108 -0.97 -5.67 -15.08
C VAL A 108 -0.88 -6.44 -13.77
N ILE A 109 -1.45 -7.64 -13.75
CA ILE A 109 -1.44 -8.54 -12.60
C ILE A 109 -1.09 -9.98 -13.00
N ARG A 110 -0.28 -10.64 -12.17
CA ARG A 110 -0.09 -12.11 -12.13
C ARG A 110 -0.74 -12.63 -10.85
N SER A 111 -1.45 -13.75 -10.93
CA SER A 111 -2.32 -14.19 -9.85
C SER A 111 -2.51 -15.71 -9.81
N SER A 112 -2.75 -16.27 -8.62
CA SER A 112 -3.17 -17.66 -8.45
C SER A 112 -4.64 -17.92 -8.84
N ALA A 113 -5.48 -16.88 -8.89
CA ALA A 113 -6.84 -16.96 -9.42
C ALA A 113 -6.83 -16.90 -10.95
N THR A 114 -7.87 -17.45 -11.58
CA THR A 114 -8.04 -17.44 -13.06
C THR A 114 -9.19 -16.55 -13.54
N ASN A 115 -9.87 -15.87 -12.62
CA ASN A 115 -10.96 -14.93 -12.87
C ASN A 115 -10.90 -13.82 -11.82
N GLN A 116 -11.67 -12.75 -12.04
CA GLN A 116 -11.64 -11.55 -11.19
C GLN A 116 -12.42 -11.69 -9.87
N ASP A 117 -13.31 -12.67 -9.75
CA ASP A 117 -14.27 -12.80 -8.64
C ASP A 117 -13.80 -13.77 -7.55
N THR A 118 -12.83 -14.63 -7.86
CA THR A 118 -12.19 -15.54 -6.91
C THR A 118 -10.97 -14.87 -6.28
N VAL A 119 -10.86 -14.98 -4.95
CA VAL A 119 -9.70 -14.47 -4.20
C VAL A 119 -8.42 -15.22 -4.61
N ALA A 120 -7.31 -14.50 -4.69
CA ALA A 120 -6.01 -15.06 -5.03
C ALA A 120 -5.05 -14.99 -3.84
N GLU A 121 -4.65 -16.14 -3.30
CA GLU A 121 -3.66 -16.21 -2.21
C GLU A 121 -2.31 -15.61 -2.60
N TYR A 122 -1.90 -15.79 -3.86
CA TYR A 122 -0.67 -15.25 -4.42
C TYR A 122 -1.01 -14.28 -5.56
N SER A 123 -0.52 -13.05 -5.49
CA SER A 123 -0.57 -12.14 -6.62
C SER A 123 0.50 -11.06 -6.57
N ILE A 124 0.83 -10.52 -7.74
CA ILE A 124 1.61 -9.29 -7.90
C ILE A 124 0.94 -8.43 -8.97
N HIS A 125 0.78 -7.14 -8.67
CA HIS A 125 0.04 -6.16 -9.46
C HIS A 125 0.81 -4.84 -9.49
N THR A 126 0.82 -4.16 -10.63
CA THR A 126 1.34 -2.79 -10.74
C THR A 126 0.39 -1.90 -11.52
N LEU A 127 0.32 -0.65 -11.08
CA LEU A 127 -0.27 0.48 -11.80
C LEU A 127 0.81 1.56 -11.88
N THR A 128 1.04 2.12 -13.06
CA THR A 128 2.11 3.12 -13.25
C THR A 128 1.57 4.48 -13.64
N GLY A 129 2.28 5.53 -13.23
CA GLY A 129 2.05 6.87 -13.72
C GLY A 129 2.40 7.00 -15.21
N VAL A 130 2.19 8.20 -15.75
CA VAL A 130 2.39 8.51 -17.17
C VAL A 130 3.36 9.66 -17.35
N ALA A 131 4.06 9.64 -18.47
CA ALA A 131 4.88 10.75 -18.94
C ALA A 131 4.18 11.55 -20.02
N ASN A 132 4.42 12.86 -20.04
CA ASN A 132 3.88 13.72 -21.09
C ASN A 132 4.33 13.25 -22.49
N PRO A 133 3.40 13.04 -23.43
CA PRO A 133 3.74 12.59 -24.79
C PRO A 133 4.46 13.68 -25.60
N ASP A 134 4.19 14.95 -25.28
CA ASP A 134 4.66 16.14 -25.97
C ASP A 134 5.00 17.26 -24.98
N ASP A 135 5.67 18.31 -25.47
CA ASP A 135 5.86 19.53 -24.69
C ASP A 135 4.50 20.17 -24.42
N TYR A 136 4.20 20.42 -23.15
CA TYR A 136 2.98 21.07 -22.72
C TYR A 136 3.25 22.54 -22.41
N VAL A 137 2.37 23.41 -22.91
CA VAL A 137 2.32 24.83 -22.55
C VAL A 137 0.94 25.12 -22.00
N SER A 138 0.86 25.73 -20.80
CA SER A 138 -0.43 26.08 -20.21
C SER A 138 -1.19 27.09 -21.09
N PRO A 139 -2.53 27.19 -20.96
CA PRO A 139 -3.31 28.20 -21.68
C PRO A 139 -2.81 29.64 -21.48
N THR A 140 -2.17 29.94 -20.34
CA THR A 140 -1.60 31.25 -20.03
C THR A 140 -0.18 31.44 -20.59
N GLY A 141 0.43 30.40 -21.18
CA GLY A 141 1.79 30.42 -21.73
C GLY A 141 2.91 30.40 -20.69
N ARG A 142 2.56 30.44 -19.40
CA ARG A 142 3.49 30.65 -18.29
C ARG A 142 4.12 29.36 -17.75
N LEU A 143 3.38 28.26 -17.74
CA LEU A 143 3.94 26.95 -17.41
C LEU A 143 4.34 26.24 -18.71
N LYS A 144 5.58 25.75 -18.73
CA LYS A 144 6.07 24.87 -19.79
C LYS A 144 6.56 23.58 -19.14
N VAL A 145 6.00 22.46 -19.55
CA VAL A 145 6.41 21.12 -19.06
C VAL A 145 6.97 20.35 -20.23
N PRO A 146 8.24 19.90 -20.17
CA PRO A 146 8.85 19.20 -21.29
C PRO A 146 8.21 17.82 -21.50
N LYS A 147 8.28 17.35 -22.74
CA LYS A 147 8.01 15.96 -23.11
C LYS A 147 8.78 15.00 -22.21
N GLY A 148 8.14 13.91 -21.81
CA GLY A 148 8.75 12.86 -21.00
C GLY A 148 8.77 13.14 -19.49
N LYS A 149 8.36 14.35 -19.04
CA LYS A 149 8.15 14.61 -17.61
C LYS A 149 7.00 13.74 -17.11
N GLU A 150 7.28 12.96 -16.07
CA GLU A 150 6.31 12.09 -15.42
C GLU A 150 5.40 12.85 -14.47
N SER A 151 4.16 12.38 -14.36
CA SER A 151 3.16 12.86 -13.42
C SER A 151 2.68 11.71 -12.55
N GLY A 152 2.65 11.95 -11.23
CA GLY A 152 2.18 10.99 -10.23
C GLY A 152 3.21 9.91 -9.87
N LEU A 153 2.94 9.23 -8.75
CA LEU A 153 3.68 8.02 -8.38
C LEU A 153 3.10 6.81 -9.11
N SER A 154 3.90 5.77 -9.16
CA SER A 154 3.49 4.42 -9.53
C SER A 154 3.28 3.58 -8.29
N TYR A 155 2.63 2.43 -8.45
CA TYR A 155 2.22 1.54 -7.39
C TYR A 155 2.52 0.08 -7.76
N LEU A 156 3.04 -0.68 -6.80
CA LEU A 156 3.19 -2.13 -6.89
C LEU A 156 2.66 -2.74 -5.60
N LYS A 157 1.82 -3.77 -5.73
CA LYS A 157 1.34 -4.59 -4.63
C LYS A 157 1.60 -6.05 -4.92
N PHE A 158 1.99 -6.78 -3.89
CA PHE A 158 1.92 -8.23 -3.90
C PHE A 158 1.18 -8.74 -2.66
N ASN A 159 0.69 -9.97 -2.75
CA ASN A 159 0.16 -10.68 -1.61
C ASN A 159 0.55 -12.16 -1.65
N VAL A 160 0.63 -12.75 -0.47
CA VAL A 160 0.94 -14.16 -0.18
C VAL A 160 -0.02 -14.64 0.93
N PRO A 161 -0.29 -15.96 1.08
CA PRO A 161 -1.18 -16.44 2.14
C PRO A 161 -0.58 -16.21 3.52
N MET A 162 -1.43 -16.03 4.53
CA MET A 162 -0.99 -15.86 5.93
C MET A 162 -0.20 -17.07 6.44
N ASP A 163 -0.48 -18.26 5.87
CA ASP A 163 0.25 -19.49 6.14
C ASP A 163 1.76 -19.37 5.91
N LEU A 164 2.18 -18.55 4.93
CA LEU A 164 3.60 -18.33 4.62
C LEU A 164 4.37 -17.78 5.84
N VAL A 165 3.78 -16.87 6.61
CA VAL A 165 4.47 -16.23 7.74
C VAL A 165 4.27 -16.99 9.06
N THR A 166 3.82 -18.25 9.01
CA THR A 166 3.71 -19.11 10.19
C THR A 166 5.02 -19.79 10.57
N THR A 167 6.03 -19.76 9.68
CA THR A 167 7.37 -20.29 9.89
C THR A 167 8.44 -19.20 9.71
N GLU A 168 9.63 -19.43 10.27
CA GLU A 168 10.76 -18.52 10.12
C GLU A 168 11.24 -18.44 8.67
N GLU A 169 11.25 -19.57 7.95
CA GLU A 169 11.64 -19.63 6.54
C GLU A 169 10.71 -18.82 5.65
N GLY A 170 9.39 -18.90 5.88
CA GLY A 170 8.43 -18.17 5.08
C GLY A 170 8.37 -16.67 5.42
N ILE A 171 8.64 -16.30 6.68
CA ILE A 171 8.95 -14.90 7.04
C ILE A 171 10.17 -14.41 6.24
N ALA A 172 11.27 -15.15 6.24
CA ALA A 172 12.46 -14.78 5.50
C ALA A 172 12.20 -14.68 3.98
N GLN A 173 11.35 -15.54 3.42
CA GLN A 173 10.95 -15.49 2.02
C GLN A 173 10.13 -14.22 1.69
N TYR A 174 9.15 -13.86 2.52
CA TYR A 174 8.41 -12.61 2.39
C TYR A 174 9.34 -11.39 2.47
N GLU A 175 10.22 -11.37 3.48
CA GLU A 175 11.14 -10.27 3.70
C GLU A 175 12.14 -10.13 2.55
N SER A 176 12.69 -11.25 2.05
CA SER A 176 13.58 -11.26 0.90
C SER A 176 12.92 -10.64 -0.34
N PHE A 177 11.65 -10.97 -0.60
CA PHE A 177 10.92 -10.40 -1.72
C PHE A 177 10.64 -8.89 -1.52
N LEU A 178 10.20 -8.49 -0.32
CA LEU A 178 9.97 -7.08 0.01
C LEU A 178 11.23 -6.22 -0.17
N ARG A 179 12.37 -6.72 0.32
CA ARG A 179 13.70 -6.11 0.18
C ARG A 179 14.09 -5.97 -1.28
N TYR A 180 13.89 -7.03 -2.08
CA TYR A 180 14.18 -7.01 -3.51
C TYR A 180 13.39 -5.93 -4.26
N VAL A 181 12.10 -5.75 -3.94
CA VAL A 181 11.31 -4.66 -4.54
C VAL A 181 11.86 -3.29 -4.14
N CYS A 182 12.21 -3.09 -2.87
CA CYS A 182 12.76 -1.82 -2.37
C CYS A 182 14.17 -1.52 -2.92
N GLU A 183 14.93 -2.54 -3.28
CA GLU A 183 16.23 -2.40 -3.95
C GLU A 183 16.07 -2.00 -5.43
N LYS A 184 15.09 -2.58 -6.12
CA LYS A 184 14.85 -2.36 -7.55
C LYS A 184 14.15 -1.04 -7.86
N LEU A 185 13.24 -0.60 -7.00
CA LEU A 185 12.39 0.57 -7.23
C LEU A 185 12.80 1.76 -6.38
N VAL A 186 12.58 2.96 -6.89
CA VAL A 186 12.78 4.21 -6.12
C VAL A 186 11.54 4.47 -5.28
N VAL A 187 11.43 3.74 -4.18
CA VAL A 187 10.24 3.76 -3.30
C VAL A 187 10.13 5.10 -2.57
N ARG A 188 8.95 5.70 -2.65
CA ARG A 188 8.56 6.92 -1.93
C ARG A 188 7.92 6.62 -0.58
N GLY A 189 7.18 5.53 -0.50
CA GLY A 189 6.66 5.01 0.75
C GLY A 189 5.86 3.75 0.50
N GLY A 190 5.43 3.11 1.58
CA GLY A 190 4.71 1.86 1.49
C GLY A 190 4.53 1.20 2.84
N TYR A 191 3.94 0.02 2.83
CA TYR A 191 3.68 -0.77 4.02
C TYR A 191 3.48 -2.24 3.67
N GLY A 192 3.61 -3.10 4.67
CA GLY A 192 3.41 -4.52 4.53
C GLY A 192 3.00 -5.17 5.85
N GLY A 193 2.20 -6.23 5.78
CA GLY A 193 1.62 -6.85 6.97
C GLY A 193 0.37 -7.65 6.66
N LEU A 194 -0.35 -8.04 7.71
CA LEU A 194 -1.58 -8.84 7.56
C LEU A 194 -2.69 -7.98 6.95
N SER A 195 -3.46 -8.59 6.06
CA SER A 195 -4.61 -7.94 5.41
C SER A 195 -5.65 -9.00 5.05
N PRO A 196 -6.95 -8.66 5.04
CA PRO A 196 -7.93 -9.40 4.26
C PRO A 196 -7.52 -9.31 2.79
N ILE A 197 -7.31 -10.44 2.14
CA ILE A 197 -7.06 -10.51 0.71
C ILE A 197 -8.40 -10.61 0.00
N LEU A 198 -8.62 -9.69 -0.93
CA LEU A 198 -9.85 -9.59 -1.71
C LEU A 198 -9.61 -10.05 -3.15
N PRO A 199 -10.64 -10.53 -3.85
CA PRO A 199 -10.58 -10.76 -5.29
C PRO A 199 -10.37 -9.43 -6.04
N TYR A 200 -10.04 -9.51 -7.33
CA TYR A 200 -9.89 -8.31 -8.17
C TYR A 200 -11.17 -7.47 -8.20
N SER A 201 -12.34 -8.11 -8.12
CA SER A 201 -13.65 -7.48 -7.87
C SER A 201 -13.81 -6.98 -6.42
N TYR A 202 -12.78 -6.33 -5.86
CA TYR A 202 -12.65 -6.00 -4.43
C TYR A 202 -13.79 -5.12 -3.90
N HIS A 203 -14.39 -4.29 -4.76
CA HIS A 203 -15.47 -3.36 -4.41
C HIS A 203 -16.67 -4.08 -3.75
N ARG A 204 -16.88 -5.36 -4.05
CA ARG A 204 -17.94 -6.19 -3.46
C ARG A 204 -17.68 -6.62 -2.01
N TYR A 205 -16.44 -6.46 -1.53
CA TYR A 205 -15.96 -6.99 -0.26
C TYR A 205 -15.39 -5.93 0.68
N THR A 206 -15.50 -4.65 0.32
CA THR A 206 -14.96 -3.53 1.11
C THR A 206 -15.59 -3.44 2.51
N SER A 207 -16.88 -3.73 2.64
CA SER A 207 -17.55 -3.79 3.95
C SER A 207 -17.03 -4.93 4.83
N GLN A 208 -16.73 -6.09 4.23
CA GLN A 208 -16.17 -7.25 4.93
C GLN A 208 -14.72 -6.98 5.36
N GLU A 209 -13.91 -6.35 4.49
CA GLU A 209 -12.57 -5.89 4.83
C GLU A 209 -12.60 -4.95 6.04
N TRP A 210 -13.49 -3.96 6.03
CA TRP A 210 -13.65 -3.02 7.14
C TRP A 210 -14.12 -3.71 8.42
N ALA A 211 -15.07 -4.64 8.34
CA ALA A 211 -15.57 -5.39 9.50
C ALA A 211 -14.46 -6.25 10.14
N LEU A 212 -13.61 -6.88 9.31
CA LEU A 212 -12.46 -7.64 9.78
C LEU A 212 -11.43 -6.72 10.44
N ALA A 213 -11.04 -5.63 9.79
CA ALA A 213 -10.05 -4.69 10.32
C ALA A 213 -10.51 -3.96 11.59
N SER A 214 -11.82 -3.73 11.73
CA SER A 214 -12.42 -3.18 12.95
C SER A 214 -12.34 -4.13 14.14
N ARG A 215 -12.30 -5.44 13.88
CA ARG A 215 -12.22 -6.48 14.91
C ARG A 215 -10.78 -6.89 15.22
N PHE A 216 -9.95 -6.98 14.19
CA PHE A 216 -8.55 -7.40 14.27
C PHE A 216 -7.66 -6.20 13.92
N SER A 217 -7.21 -5.49 14.95
CA SER A 217 -6.58 -4.17 14.79
C SER A 217 -5.25 -4.18 14.04
N GLY A 218 -4.61 -5.34 13.90
CA GLY A 218 -3.38 -5.49 13.11
C GLY A 218 -3.59 -5.73 11.62
N LEU A 219 -4.85 -5.83 11.15
CA LEU A 219 -5.17 -5.99 9.74
C LEU A 219 -5.15 -4.64 9.00
N GLU A 220 -4.50 -4.63 7.84
CA GLU A 220 -4.52 -3.51 6.91
C GLU A 220 -5.82 -3.47 6.10
N ILE A 221 -6.33 -2.27 5.84
CA ILE A 221 -7.35 -2.02 4.82
C ILE A 221 -6.61 -1.59 3.56
N ASP A 222 -6.66 -2.37 2.49
CA ASP A 222 -5.79 -2.20 1.32
C ASP A 222 -6.53 -2.31 -0.03
N SER A 223 -7.85 -2.47 -0.03
CA SER A 223 -8.66 -2.52 -1.25
C SER A 223 -8.49 -1.30 -2.18
N THR A 224 -8.29 -0.11 -1.62
CA THR A 224 -8.16 1.16 -2.36
C THR A 224 -6.72 1.66 -2.46
N ALA A 225 -5.72 0.79 -2.24
CA ALA A 225 -4.32 1.20 -2.16
C ALA A 225 -3.79 1.94 -3.41
N HIS A 226 -4.29 1.62 -4.59
CA HIS A 226 -3.98 2.31 -5.85
C HIS A 226 -4.39 3.80 -5.86
N LEU A 227 -5.38 4.20 -5.04
CA LEU A 227 -5.80 5.60 -4.91
C LEU A 227 -4.92 6.41 -3.96
N LEU A 228 -4.15 5.74 -3.10
CA LEU A 228 -3.30 6.39 -2.10
C LEU A 228 -2.00 6.94 -2.68
N ILE A 229 -1.71 6.70 -3.96
CA ILE A 229 -0.60 7.31 -4.71
C ILE A 229 -0.48 8.81 -4.40
N TYR A 230 -1.61 9.54 -4.40
CA TYR A 230 -1.64 10.97 -4.12
C TYR A 230 -1.32 11.34 -2.67
N SER A 231 -1.59 10.44 -1.72
CA SER A 231 -1.22 10.64 -0.33
C SER A 231 0.30 10.67 -0.20
N TYR A 232 1.02 9.81 -0.91
CA TYR A 232 2.49 9.75 -0.82
C TYR A 232 3.22 10.76 -1.72
N ASP A 233 2.50 11.54 -2.52
CA ASP A 233 3.04 12.42 -3.57
C ASP A 233 2.99 13.92 -3.17
N PRO A 234 4.10 14.48 -2.63
CA PRO A 234 4.19 15.90 -2.33
C PRO A 234 4.29 16.71 -3.63
N VAL A 235 3.52 17.78 -3.71
CA VAL A 235 3.55 18.70 -4.85
C VAL A 235 3.62 20.12 -4.34
N SER A 236 4.52 20.91 -4.92
CA SER A 236 4.55 22.36 -4.73
C SER A 236 4.59 23.08 -6.07
N TYR A 237 4.25 24.36 -6.06
CA TYR A 237 4.12 25.13 -7.30
C TYR A 237 4.35 26.63 -7.08
N GLU A 238 4.74 27.30 -8.15
CA GLU A 238 4.76 28.76 -8.24
C GLU A 238 3.64 29.23 -9.17
N GLY A 239 3.15 30.46 -8.96
CA GLY A 239 2.05 31.05 -9.72
C GLY A 239 0.99 31.67 -8.82
N GLU A 240 0.02 32.35 -9.42
CA GLU A 240 -1.04 33.03 -8.68
C GLU A 240 -2.04 32.03 -8.08
N SER A 241 -2.43 31.03 -8.85
CA SER A 241 -3.40 29.99 -8.48
C SER A 241 -3.00 28.62 -9.06
N ARG A 242 -3.75 27.56 -8.72
CA ARG A 242 -3.55 26.22 -9.32
C ARG A 242 -3.90 26.14 -10.81
N ASP A 243 -4.71 27.08 -11.29
CA ASP A 243 -5.09 27.17 -12.70
C ASP A 243 -4.09 28.02 -13.51
N ASP A 244 -3.13 28.65 -12.83
CA ASP A 244 -2.21 29.61 -13.39
C ASP A 244 -0.81 29.49 -12.78
N LEU A 245 -0.20 28.34 -13.10
CA LEU A 245 1.12 27.96 -12.64
C LEU A 245 2.21 28.63 -13.50
N THR A 246 3.34 28.96 -12.87
CA THR A 246 4.61 29.32 -13.55
C THR A 246 5.64 28.18 -13.44
N ALA A 247 5.58 27.40 -12.36
CA ALA A 247 6.38 26.20 -12.15
C ALA A 247 5.63 25.18 -11.30
N ALA A 248 5.94 23.89 -11.47
CA ALA A 248 5.40 22.79 -10.69
C ALA A 248 6.51 21.79 -10.33
N TYR A 249 6.48 21.29 -9.10
CA TYR A 249 7.50 20.41 -8.53
C TYR A 249 6.85 19.18 -7.91
N ASP A 250 7.47 18.02 -8.15
CA ASP A 250 7.18 16.70 -7.58
C ASP A 250 7.78 16.52 -6.16
N HIS A 251 8.04 17.64 -5.49
CA HIS A 251 8.57 17.73 -4.13
C HIS A 251 8.16 19.07 -3.52
N LEU A 252 8.46 19.27 -2.24
CA LEU A 252 8.24 20.54 -1.54
C LEU A 252 9.41 21.49 -1.80
N HIS A 253 9.30 22.30 -2.85
CA HIS A 253 10.31 23.27 -3.23
C HIS A 253 10.31 24.47 -2.26
N PRO A 254 11.46 24.88 -1.70
CA PRO A 254 11.54 26.03 -0.82
C PRO A 254 10.99 27.31 -1.49
N GLY A 255 10.13 28.04 -0.79
CA GLY A 255 9.52 29.28 -1.28
C GLY A 255 8.31 29.10 -2.21
N ALA A 256 8.02 27.87 -2.67
CA ALA A 256 6.85 27.58 -3.48
C ALA A 256 5.59 27.39 -2.62
N LYS A 257 4.40 27.59 -3.23
CA LYS A 257 3.12 27.25 -2.60
C LYS A 257 2.98 25.73 -2.55
N VAL A 258 2.51 25.19 -1.41
CA VAL A 258 2.29 23.75 -1.29
C VAL A 258 0.95 23.38 -1.91
N GLY A 259 0.99 22.51 -2.92
CA GLY A 259 -0.18 21.88 -3.52
C GLY A 259 -0.62 20.65 -2.72
N ARG A 260 0.30 19.73 -2.45
CA ARG A 260 0.09 18.54 -1.62
C ARG A 260 1.29 18.37 -0.70
N TRP A 261 1.03 18.06 0.58
CA TRP A 261 2.09 17.89 1.56
C TRP A 261 2.81 16.54 1.48
N GLY A 262 2.15 15.50 0.98
CA GLY A 262 2.60 14.13 1.11
C GLY A 262 2.46 13.62 2.55
N PHE A 263 1.80 12.48 2.76
CA PHE A 263 1.58 11.84 4.03
C PHE A 263 1.69 10.32 3.88
N ILE A 264 2.21 9.66 4.91
CA ILE A 264 2.08 8.21 5.00
C ILE A 264 0.66 7.85 5.43
N LYS A 265 0.13 6.75 4.91
CA LYS A 265 -1.21 6.25 5.25
C LYS A 265 -1.31 5.96 6.76
N GLY A 266 -0.36 5.16 7.24
CA GLY A 266 -0.33 4.65 8.60
C GLY A 266 0.93 3.84 8.85
N VAL A 267 0.84 2.91 9.80
CA VAL A 267 1.91 1.97 10.14
C VAL A 267 1.37 0.55 10.12
N ASN A 268 2.21 -0.40 9.76
CA ASN A 268 1.92 -1.83 9.85
C ASN A 268 3.21 -2.57 10.28
N TRP A 269 3.21 -3.91 10.19
CA TRP A 269 4.36 -4.76 10.48
C TRP A 269 5.62 -4.25 9.80
N TYR A 270 5.53 -3.91 8.51
CA TYR A 270 6.49 -3.13 7.77
C TYR A 270 5.91 -1.76 7.45
N THR A 271 6.65 -0.71 7.79
CA THR A 271 6.41 0.65 7.33
C THR A 271 7.63 1.11 6.53
N ILE A 272 7.42 1.52 5.29
CA ILE A 272 8.50 1.88 4.35
C ILE A 272 8.46 3.38 4.13
N LEU A 273 9.56 4.06 4.46
CA LEU A 273 9.71 5.50 4.30
C LEU A 273 10.75 5.80 3.23
N GLY A 274 10.35 6.46 2.14
CA GLY A 274 11.32 7.02 1.20
C GLY A 274 12.06 8.22 1.79
N ASP A 275 13.17 8.63 1.16
CA ASP A 275 14.03 9.73 1.61
C ASP A 275 13.25 11.02 1.95
N PHE A 276 12.21 11.35 1.19
CA PHE A 276 11.33 12.49 1.49
C PHE A 276 10.75 12.46 2.92
N PHE A 277 10.21 11.32 3.34
CA PHE A 277 9.61 11.18 4.68
C PHE A 277 10.67 11.08 5.77
N VAL A 278 11.83 10.47 5.46
CA VAL A 278 12.98 10.41 6.36
C VAL A 278 13.49 11.82 6.67
N GLU A 279 13.70 12.64 5.65
CA GLU A 279 14.14 14.03 5.82
C GLU A 279 13.07 14.88 6.53
N ARG A 280 11.79 14.71 6.19
CA ARG A 280 10.69 15.43 6.85
C ARG A 280 10.58 15.11 8.35
N PHE A 281 10.97 13.91 8.78
CA PHE A 281 11.04 13.56 10.20
C PHE A 281 12.21 14.25 10.92
N GLY A 282 13.27 14.65 10.20
CA GLY A 282 14.51 15.17 10.75
C GLY A 282 15.75 14.29 10.48
N GLY A 283 15.65 13.39 9.49
CA GLY A 283 16.75 12.52 9.05
C GLY A 283 16.77 11.15 9.71
N GLU A 284 17.54 10.23 9.12
CA GLU A 284 17.61 8.83 9.57
C GLU A 284 18.13 8.67 11.00
N ALA A 285 19.13 9.46 11.39
CA ALA A 285 19.68 9.40 12.75
C ALA A 285 18.63 9.76 13.81
N ALA A 286 17.75 10.71 13.51
CA ALA A 286 16.64 11.08 14.39
C ALA A 286 15.60 9.95 14.45
N LEU A 287 15.25 9.33 13.31
CA LEU A 287 14.34 8.18 13.26
C LEU A 287 14.87 7.00 14.09
N ARG A 288 16.12 6.59 13.86
CA ARG A 288 16.74 5.47 14.60
C ARG A 288 16.76 5.70 16.09
N LYS A 289 17.06 6.94 16.52
CA LYS A 289 17.03 7.31 17.94
C LYS A 289 15.61 7.31 18.51
N ALA A 290 14.63 7.81 17.76
CA ALA A 290 13.24 7.89 18.21
C ALA A 290 12.57 6.50 18.29
N LEU A 291 13.03 5.56 17.48
CA LEU A 291 12.55 4.19 17.39
C LEU A 291 13.49 3.18 18.07
N ASP A 292 14.42 3.65 18.92
CA ASP A 292 15.43 2.83 19.59
C ASP A 292 14.78 1.92 20.63
N ARG A 293 14.40 0.72 20.17
CA ARG A 293 13.67 -0.27 20.95
C ARG A 293 14.00 -1.69 20.46
N PRO A 294 14.23 -2.68 21.34
CA PRO A 294 14.78 -3.99 20.96
C PRO A 294 13.99 -4.81 19.93
N ASP A 295 12.68 -4.64 19.88
CA ASP A 295 11.75 -5.34 18.98
C ASP A 295 11.40 -4.51 17.73
N ILE A 296 12.05 -3.36 17.51
CA ILE A 296 11.89 -2.54 16.31
C ILE A 296 13.18 -2.62 15.50
N HIS A 297 13.06 -3.14 14.28
CA HIS A 297 14.21 -3.32 13.38
C HIS A 297 14.16 -2.29 12.26
N ILE A 298 15.29 -1.62 12.00
CA ILE A 298 15.36 -0.53 11.01
C ILE A 298 16.49 -0.77 10.04
N GLU A 299 16.17 -0.74 8.75
CA GLU A 299 17.14 -1.00 7.69
C GLU A 299 17.01 -0.05 6.51
N ARG A 300 18.15 0.39 5.97
CA ARG A 300 18.21 1.22 4.76
C ARG A 300 18.42 0.32 3.55
N ILE A 301 17.55 0.44 2.56
CA ILE A 301 17.63 -0.25 1.27
C ILE A 301 17.32 0.76 0.16
N GLY A 302 18.29 0.99 -0.73
CA GLY A 302 18.14 1.99 -1.79
C GLY A 302 17.78 3.37 -1.21
N SER A 303 16.71 3.98 -1.75
CA SER A 303 16.17 5.28 -1.31
C SER A 303 15.09 5.15 -0.22
N SER A 304 15.08 4.04 0.51
CA SER A 304 14.02 3.71 1.48
C SER A 304 14.58 3.21 2.81
N LEU A 305 13.86 3.54 3.89
CA LEU A 305 14.08 3.05 5.24
C LEU A 305 12.90 2.15 5.63
N LEU A 306 13.19 0.86 5.80
CA LEU A 306 12.22 -0.14 6.24
C LEU A 306 12.22 -0.20 7.76
N ILE A 307 11.04 -0.10 8.35
CA ILE A 307 10.82 -0.20 9.79
C ILE A 307 9.93 -1.43 10.04
N ARG A 308 10.49 -2.45 10.69
CA ARG A 308 9.78 -3.65 11.10
C ARG A 308 9.36 -3.54 12.56
N ALA A 309 8.05 -3.58 12.81
CA ALA A 309 7.46 -3.47 14.14
C ALA A 309 7.19 -4.87 14.74
N GLY A 310 8.15 -5.39 15.49
CA GLY A 310 8.09 -6.73 16.09
C GLY A 310 8.63 -7.86 15.22
N ASP A 311 8.89 -9.00 15.84
CA ASP A 311 9.53 -10.15 15.20
C ASP A 311 8.60 -10.94 14.27
N PHE A 312 7.29 -10.68 14.29
CA PHE A 312 6.34 -11.29 13.36
C PHE A 312 5.09 -10.40 13.26
N PRO A 313 4.32 -10.50 12.17
CA PRO A 313 3.14 -9.69 12.04
C PRO A 313 2.09 -10.09 13.09
N ARG A 314 1.50 -9.09 13.74
CA ARG A 314 0.50 -9.26 14.80
C ARG A 314 -0.90 -9.06 14.23
N LEU A 315 -1.80 -10.01 14.52
CA LEU A 315 -3.20 -9.93 14.11
C LEU A 315 -3.96 -8.84 14.89
N GLY A 316 -3.59 -8.62 16.16
CA GLY A 316 -4.29 -7.66 17.01
C GLY A 316 -5.71 -8.12 17.32
N ALA A 317 -5.86 -9.42 17.62
CA ALA A 317 -7.13 -10.02 17.98
C ALA A 317 -7.70 -9.39 19.26
N PRO A 318 -9.03 -9.46 19.50
CA PRO A 318 -9.66 -8.79 20.63
C PRO A 318 -9.01 -9.08 21.98
N GLU A 319 -8.51 -10.30 22.22
CA GLU A 319 -7.80 -10.68 23.44
C GLU A 319 -6.37 -10.13 23.54
N GLU A 320 -5.69 -9.94 22.40
CA GLU A 320 -4.36 -9.30 22.34
C GLU A 320 -4.48 -7.79 22.57
N GLY A 321 -5.60 -7.21 22.13
CA GLY A 321 -5.77 -5.77 22.00
C GLY A 321 -4.90 -5.18 20.89
N LEU A 322 -4.57 -3.90 21.03
CA LEU A 322 -3.75 -3.19 20.04
C LEU A 322 -2.31 -3.73 20.06
N PRO A 323 -1.74 -4.16 18.92
CA PRO A 323 -0.36 -4.60 18.84
C PRO A 323 0.59 -3.52 19.30
N GLU A 324 1.26 -3.78 20.42
CA GLU A 324 2.04 -2.76 21.11
C GLU A 324 3.23 -2.21 20.27
N PRO A 325 3.99 -3.03 19.49
CA PRO A 325 5.01 -2.50 18.59
C PRO A 325 4.43 -1.53 17.54
N TYR A 326 3.21 -1.78 17.05
CA TYR A 326 2.57 -0.93 16.05
C TYR A 326 2.13 0.39 16.69
N VAL A 327 1.59 0.34 17.91
CA VAL A 327 1.22 1.54 18.68
C VAL A 327 2.44 2.42 18.93
N PHE A 328 3.58 1.81 19.29
CA PHE A 328 4.84 2.53 19.49
C PHE A 328 5.31 3.23 18.21
N VAL A 329 5.46 2.49 17.10
CA VAL A 329 5.90 3.06 15.82
C VAL A 329 4.93 4.14 15.34
N ASN A 330 3.61 3.90 15.47
CA ASN A 330 2.58 4.90 15.13
C ASN A 330 2.75 6.19 15.94
N SER A 331 3.04 6.08 17.25
CA SER A 331 3.18 7.25 18.11
C SER A 331 4.33 8.17 17.67
N VAL A 332 5.43 7.56 17.19
CA VAL A 332 6.61 8.26 16.68
C VAL A 332 6.32 8.84 15.30
N LEU A 333 5.81 8.03 14.37
CA LEU A 333 5.59 8.43 12.97
C LEU A 333 4.32 9.28 12.76
N ARG A 334 3.54 9.56 13.81
CA ARG A 334 2.30 10.34 13.74
C ARG A 334 2.48 11.71 13.06
N VAL A 335 3.67 12.31 13.19
CA VAL A 335 4.00 13.61 12.57
C VAL A 335 4.05 13.56 11.03
N LEU A 336 4.17 12.37 10.45
CA LEU A 336 4.20 12.13 9.00
C LEU A 336 2.83 11.75 8.42
N ARG A 337 1.82 11.55 9.28
CA ARG A 337 0.46 11.18 8.88
C ARG A 337 -0.39 12.41 8.60
N ASP A 338 -1.44 12.22 7.82
CA ASP A 338 -2.42 13.28 7.58
C ASP A 338 -3.17 13.63 8.90
N PRO A 339 -3.11 14.90 9.36
CA PRO A 339 -3.84 15.34 10.54
C PRO A 339 -5.36 15.34 10.35
N LYS A 340 -5.84 15.36 9.09
CA LYS A 340 -7.25 15.33 8.72
C LYS A 340 -7.45 14.32 7.58
N PRO A 341 -7.41 13.01 7.86
CA PRO A 341 -7.66 12.02 6.83
C PRO A 341 -9.03 12.24 6.20
N ASP A 342 -9.11 12.11 4.89
CA ASP A 342 -10.39 11.86 4.24
C ASP A 342 -10.89 10.46 4.65
N GLY A 343 -12.21 10.25 4.67
CA GLY A 343 -12.79 8.91 4.85
C GLY A 343 -12.30 7.98 3.74
N LEU A 344 -11.93 6.73 4.08
CA LEU A 344 -11.24 5.81 3.17
C LEU A 344 -12.12 5.27 2.02
N HIS A 345 -13.41 5.60 2.01
CA HIS A 345 -14.38 4.97 1.14
C HIS A 345 -15.19 5.99 0.34
N LEU A 346 -14.93 6.02 -0.97
CA LEU A 346 -15.75 6.73 -1.97
C LEU A 346 -17.22 6.28 -1.98
N TYR A 347 -17.54 5.13 -1.38
CA TYR A 347 -18.86 4.49 -1.44
C TYR A 347 -19.54 4.32 -0.07
N ASP A 348 -18.85 4.64 1.03
CA ASP A 348 -19.45 4.64 2.37
C ASP A 348 -18.85 5.76 3.23
N PRO A 349 -19.55 6.90 3.39
CA PRO A 349 -19.09 8.04 4.17
C PRO A 349 -18.89 7.73 5.66
N GLU A 350 -19.44 6.61 6.17
CA GLU A 350 -19.33 6.23 7.59
C GLU A 350 -18.09 5.38 7.89
N CYS A 351 -17.42 4.84 6.87
CA CYS A 351 -16.19 4.06 7.05
C CYS A 351 -14.97 4.97 7.23
N VAL A 352 -14.65 5.27 8.49
CA VAL A 352 -13.41 5.93 8.91
C VAL A 352 -12.35 4.92 9.34
N GLU A 353 -11.08 5.24 9.09
CA GLU A 353 -9.90 4.42 9.43
C GLU A 353 -9.86 4.05 10.91
N THR A 354 -9.62 2.78 11.23
CA THR A 354 -9.33 2.35 12.61
C THR A 354 -7.96 2.89 13.03
N ARG A 355 -7.93 3.86 13.97
CA ARG A 355 -6.68 4.51 14.41
C ARG A 355 -6.27 4.05 15.80
N PHE A 356 -4.98 3.73 15.95
CA PHE A 356 -4.34 3.55 17.25
C PHE A 356 -4.18 4.91 17.97
N LEU A 357 -5.21 5.37 18.68
CA LEU A 357 -5.17 6.59 19.49
C LEU A 357 -5.14 6.25 20.99
N PRO A 358 -4.18 6.76 21.78
CA PRO A 358 -4.25 6.72 23.23
C PRO A 358 -4.97 7.98 23.73
N LEU A 359 -6.19 7.85 24.25
CA LEU A 359 -6.79 8.91 25.07
C LEU A 359 -7.44 8.33 26.33
N SER A 360 -7.13 9.02 27.43
CA SER A 360 -7.53 8.82 28.81
C SER A 360 -8.93 8.21 29.04
N GLY A 361 -8.96 7.07 29.72
CA GLY A 361 -9.96 6.77 30.75
C GLY A 361 -11.33 6.22 30.33
N GLN A 362 -11.78 6.40 29.09
CA GLN A 362 -13.00 5.77 28.56
C GLN A 362 -12.95 5.83 27.02
N LEU A 363 -12.93 4.67 26.35
CA LEU A 363 -12.98 4.59 24.88
C LEU A 363 -14.42 4.83 24.41
N THR A 364 -14.63 5.93 23.70
CA THR A 364 -15.84 6.18 22.90
C THR A 364 -15.41 6.41 21.45
N VAL A 365 -15.96 5.62 20.53
CA VAL A 365 -15.92 5.87 19.09
C VAL A 365 -16.63 7.20 18.84
N ARG A 366 -15.90 8.25 18.44
CA ARG A 366 -16.54 9.50 17.99
C ARG A 366 -16.89 9.37 16.52
N SER A 367 -18.19 9.26 16.23
CA SER A 367 -18.71 9.69 14.93
C SER A 367 -18.59 11.20 14.85
N ILE A 368 -18.01 11.71 13.77
CA ILE A 368 -18.16 13.11 13.38
C ILE A 368 -18.99 13.04 12.11
N ALA A 369 -20.31 13.22 12.28
CA ALA A 369 -21.18 13.44 11.14
C ALA A 369 -20.73 14.73 10.45
N CYS A 370 -20.44 14.66 9.15
CA CYS A 370 -20.26 15.85 8.33
C CYS A 370 -21.40 15.88 7.32
N ASP A 371 -22.20 16.94 7.39
CA ASP A 371 -23.41 17.20 6.62
C ASP A 371 -23.21 16.98 5.12
N THR A 372 -24.10 16.17 4.54
CA THR A 372 -24.22 15.94 3.10
C THR A 372 -24.85 17.14 2.43
N THR A 373 -24.05 18.06 1.88
CA THR A 373 -24.53 18.92 0.78
C THR A 373 -23.39 19.42 -0.10
N SER A 374 -23.11 18.69 -1.19
CA SER A 374 -22.83 19.20 -2.54
C SER A 374 -21.82 18.33 -3.30
N LEU A 375 -22.29 17.27 -3.95
CA LEU A 375 -21.60 16.65 -5.08
C LEU A 375 -22.68 16.29 -6.12
N ARG A 376 -23.16 17.32 -6.83
CA ARG A 376 -23.75 17.16 -8.16
C ARG A 376 -22.85 17.90 -9.15
N HIS A 377 -22.60 17.24 -10.27
CA HIS A 377 -21.85 17.67 -11.45
C HIS A 377 -20.34 17.49 -11.37
N ARG A 378 -19.84 16.43 -12.03
CA ARG A 378 -19.33 16.52 -13.41
C ARG A 378 -19.16 15.10 -13.97
N THR A 379 -19.91 14.86 -15.04
CA THR A 379 -19.70 13.82 -16.07
C THR A 379 -18.35 13.98 -16.75
#